data_AF-A0A357QMB9-F1
#
_entry.id   AF-A0A357QMB9-F1
#
_cell.length_a   1.000
_cell.length_b   1.000
_cell.length_c   1.000
_cell.angle_alpha   90.00
_cell.angle_beta   90.00
_cell.angle_gamma   90.00
#
_symmetry.space_group_name_H-M   'P 1'
#
loop_
_entity.id
_entity.type
_entity.pdbx_description
1 polymer ?
#
loop_
_entity_poly.entity_id
_entity_poly.type
_entity_poly.pdbx_seq_one_letter_code
_entity_poly.pdbx_strand_id
1 'polypeptide(L)'
;MSHKSIIGVLILFFLNGMLFSQDDSVKLVSMKTGEKGIEISFSSEKGFIVGAERYVLHIGDYYNAHSKHPAGDKHSIVFTVDKDAFDALGNLQDLVLVYGLFEANTGRKSDQSGDYAGRHWRVGKFDRNMLDK
;
A
#
# COMPACT_ATOMS: atom_id res chain seq x y z
N MET A 1 69.01 2.66 14.61
CA MET A 1 67.62 2.73 15.13
C MET A 1 66.68 2.73 13.94
N SER A 2 65.93 1.65 13.75
CA SER A 2 65.01 1.43 12.62
C SER A 2 63.58 1.67 13.10
N HIS A 3 62.94 2.75 12.62
CA HIS A 3 61.53 2.99 12.85
C HIS A 3 60.71 2.30 11.75
N LYS A 4 60.07 1.20 12.10
CA LYS A 4 59.00 0.59 11.30
C LYS A 4 57.70 1.29 11.69
N SER A 5 57.21 2.19 10.84
CA SER A 5 55.87 2.76 10.99
C SER A 5 54.86 1.81 10.34
N ILE A 6 53.96 1.32 11.17
CA ILE A 6 52.89 0.37 10.88
C ILE A 6 51.85 1.07 9.97
N ILE A 7 51.63 0.52 8.78
CA ILE A 7 50.55 0.93 7.88
C ILE A 7 49.24 0.45 8.49
N GLY A 8 48.48 1.38 9.08
CA GLY A 8 47.12 1.13 9.57
C GLY A 8 46.16 0.97 8.40
N VAL A 9 45.62 -0.23 8.22
CA VAL A 9 44.55 -0.50 7.26
C VAL A 9 43.27 0.16 7.75
N LEU A 10 42.85 1.20 7.04
CA LEU A 10 41.57 1.88 7.27
C LEU A 10 40.44 0.98 6.75
N ILE A 11 39.78 0.24 7.64
CA ILE A 11 38.60 -0.56 7.29
C ILE A 11 37.44 0.41 7.09
N LEU A 12 37.10 0.69 5.82
CA LEU A 12 35.84 1.32 5.45
C LEU A 12 34.70 0.37 5.87
N PHE A 13 33.96 0.78 6.90
CA PHE A 13 32.66 0.20 7.21
C PHE A 13 31.72 0.49 6.02
N PHE A 14 31.48 -0.54 5.21
CA PHE A 14 30.38 -0.56 4.26
C PHE A 14 29.07 -0.44 5.04
N LEU A 15 28.49 0.77 5.03
CA LEU A 15 27.08 0.99 5.32
C LEU A 15 26.27 0.21 4.28
N ASN A 16 26.01 -1.06 4.57
CA ASN A 16 24.92 -1.80 3.93
C ASN A 16 23.62 -1.24 4.51
N GLY A 17 23.19 -0.10 3.96
CA GLY A 17 21.79 0.29 4.05
C GLY A 17 20.99 -0.84 3.43
N MET A 18 20.35 -1.66 4.26
CA MET A 18 19.28 -2.54 3.80
C MET A 18 18.22 -1.61 3.19
N LEU A 19 18.23 -1.50 1.87
CA LEU A 19 17.09 -1.02 1.11
C LEU A 19 15.97 -2.02 1.42
N PHE A 20 15.07 -1.65 2.34
CA PHE A 20 13.78 -2.31 2.45
C PHE A 20 13.06 -2.05 1.13
N SER A 21 13.27 -2.94 0.15
CA SER A 21 12.56 -2.91 -1.11
C SER A 21 11.10 -3.08 -0.78
N GLN A 22 10.31 -2.04 -1.04
CA GLN A 22 8.87 -2.13 -1.01
C GLN A 22 8.44 -3.26 -1.96
N ASP A 23 7.53 -4.12 -1.54
CA ASP A 23 7.01 -5.20 -2.39
C ASP A 23 6.12 -4.55 -3.46
N ASP A 24 6.61 -4.34 -4.68
CA ASP A 24 5.85 -3.70 -5.77
C ASP A 24 4.87 -4.68 -6.46
N SER A 25 4.55 -5.79 -5.82
CA SER A 25 3.66 -6.81 -6.39
C SER A 25 2.22 -6.35 -6.55
N VAL A 26 1.75 -5.36 -5.80
CA VAL A 26 0.39 -4.81 -5.89
C VAL A 26 0.40 -3.49 -6.66
N LYS A 27 -0.48 -3.38 -7.67
CA LYS A 27 -0.61 -2.21 -8.54
C LYS A 27 -2.05 -1.72 -8.58
N LEU A 28 -2.24 -0.41 -8.62
CA LEU A 28 -3.53 0.20 -8.95
C LEU A 28 -3.78 0.00 -10.45
N VAL A 29 -4.94 -0.54 -10.79
CA VAL A 29 -5.33 -0.84 -12.18
C VAL A 29 -6.24 0.23 -12.73
N SER A 30 -7.29 0.59 -11.99
CA SER A 30 -8.29 1.56 -12.44
C SER A 30 -9.10 2.13 -11.29
N MET A 31 -9.70 3.29 -11.54
CA MET A 31 -10.78 3.85 -10.73
C MET A 31 -11.92 4.19 -11.67
N LYS A 32 -13.12 3.67 -11.40
CA LYS A 32 -14.29 3.88 -12.27
C LYS A 32 -15.56 4.07 -11.46
N THR A 33 -16.52 4.77 -12.04
CA THR A 33 -17.86 4.86 -11.46
C THR A 33 -18.58 3.52 -11.65
N GLY A 34 -18.97 2.90 -10.55
CA GLY A 34 -19.84 1.71 -10.52
C GLY A 34 -21.25 2.05 -10.01
N GLU A 35 -22.12 1.04 -9.96
CA GLU A 35 -23.53 1.21 -9.55
C GLU A 35 -23.70 1.70 -8.10
N LYS A 36 -22.76 1.31 -7.23
CA LYS A 36 -22.84 1.56 -5.78
C LYS A 36 -21.84 2.61 -5.28
N GLY A 37 -21.04 3.20 -6.16
CA GLY A 37 -19.96 4.11 -5.78
C GLY A 37 -18.76 4.01 -6.72
N ILE A 38 -17.60 4.47 -6.27
CA ILE A 38 -16.35 4.39 -7.03
C ILE A 38 -15.68 3.05 -6.78
N GLU A 39 -15.47 2.28 -7.85
CA GLU A 39 -14.72 1.02 -7.81
C GLU A 39 -13.23 1.30 -8.03
N ILE A 40 -12.41 1.00 -7.02
CA ILE A 40 -10.95 1.10 -7.06
C ILE A 40 -10.37 -0.30 -7.18
N SER A 41 -9.75 -0.58 -8.32
CA SER A 41 -9.28 -1.91 -8.68
C SER A 41 -7.77 -2.03 -8.55
N PHE A 42 -7.32 -3.12 -7.94
CA PHE A 42 -5.91 -3.45 -7.80
C PHE A 42 -5.63 -4.82 -8.43
N SER A 43 -4.42 -4.99 -8.94
CA SER A 43 -3.89 -6.28 -9.38
C SER A 43 -2.65 -6.66 -8.61
N SER A 44 -2.34 -7.95 -8.59
CA SER A 44 -1.08 -8.42 -8.05
C SER A 44 -0.53 -9.63 -8.78
N GLU A 45 0.79 -9.66 -8.98
CA GLU A 45 1.49 -10.85 -9.51
C GLU A 45 1.37 -12.04 -8.56
N LYS A 46 1.28 -11.76 -7.25
CA LYS A 46 0.97 -12.75 -6.22
C LYS A 46 -0.54 -12.77 -5.99
N GLY A 47 -1.14 -13.95 -5.86
CA GLY A 47 -2.55 -14.05 -5.51
C GLY A 47 -2.84 -13.39 -4.15
N PHE A 48 -3.90 -12.59 -4.10
CA PHE A 48 -4.50 -12.12 -2.86
C PHE A 48 -5.02 -13.29 -2.03
N ILE A 49 -4.90 -13.17 -0.71
CA ILE A 49 -5.33 -14.16 0.26
C ILE A 49 -6.82 -13.97 0.51
N VAL A 50 -7.63 -14.87 -0.02
CA VAL A 50 -9.08 -14.84 0.16
C VAL A 50 -9.43 -15.16 1.62
N GLY A 51 -10.20 -14.29 2.26
CA GLY A 51 -10.71 -14.44 3.62
C GLY A 51 -11.61 -13.26 3.97
N ALA A 52 -12.55 -13.46 4.90
CA ALA A 52 -13.52 -12.42 5.27
C ALA A 52 -12.81 -11.13 5.74
N GLU A 53 -13.00 -10.05 4.97
CA GLU A 53 -12.63 -8.65 5.29
C GLU A 53 -11.18 -8.48 5.78
N ARG A 54 -10.24 -9.18 5.14
CA ARG A 54 -8.82 -9.12 5.49
C ARG A 54 -8.04 -8.03 4.79
N TYR A 55 -8.68 -7.27 3.91
CA TYR A 55 -8.02 -6.20 3.18
C TYR A 55 -8.63 -4.87 3.54
N VAL A 56 -7.76 -3.92 3.90
CA VAL A 56 -8.14 -2.54 4.21
C VAL A 56 -7.41 -1.62 3.24
N LEU A 57 -8.19 -0.88 2.47
CA LEU A 57 -7.71 0.21 1.63
C LEU A 57 -7.61 1.47 2.48
N HIS A 58 -6.46 2.12 2.49
CA HIS A 58 -6.24 3.44 3.07
C HIS A 58 -5.99 4.48 1.98
N ILE A 59 -6.64 5.63 2.11
CA ILE A 59 -6.43 6.83 1.29
C ILE A 59 -6.32 8.03 2.23
N GLY A 60 -5.11 8.44 2.59
CA GLY A 60 -4.95 9.46 3.64
C GLY A 60 -5.47 8.95 4.98
N ASP A 61 -6.39 9.71 5.59
CA ASP A 61 -7.08 9.33 6.82
C ASP A 61 -8.32 8.44 6.57
N TYR A 62 -8.76 8.30 5.32
CA TYR A 62 -9.89 7.44 4.96
C TYR A 62 -9.47 5.98 4.88
N TYR A 63 -10.36 5.08 5.28
CA TYR A 63 -10.17 3.64 5.15
C TYR A 63 -11.44 2.90 4.73
N ASN A 64 -11.28 1.76 4.06
CA ASN A 64 -12.38 0.92 3.61
C ASN A 64 -11.97 -0.56 3.60
N ALA A 65 -12.79 -1.46 4.18
CA ALA A 65 -12.56 -2.91 4.13
C ALA A 65 -13.45 -3.66 3.14
N HIS A 66 -14.42 -2.98 2.53
CA HIS A 66 -15.36 -3.59 1.60
C HIS A 66 -14.70 -3.86 0.24
N SER A 67 -14.10 -5.06 0.16
CA SER A 67 -13.42 -5.56 -1.02
C SER A 67 -14.07 -6.82 -1.59
N LYS A 68 -13.89 -7.06 -2.88
CA LYS A 68 -14.32 -8.29 -3.58
C LYS A 68 -13.25 -8.75 -4.58
N HIS A 69 -13.25 -10.06 -4.85
CA HIS A 69 -12.50 -10.66 -5.95
C HIS A 69 -13.42 -10.83 -7.17
N PRO A 70 -13.26 -10.03 -8.25
CA PRO A 70 -14.16 -10.08 -9.40
C PRO A 70 -14.07 -11.45 -10.08
N ALA A 71 -15.22 -12.08 -10.33
CA ALA A 71 -15.29 -13.45 -10.88
C ALA A 71 -14.47 -14.51 -10.11
N GLY A 72 -14.14 -14.25 -8.82
CA GLY A 72 -13.28 -15.11 -8.03
C GLY A 72 -11.79 -15.04 -8.39
N ASP A 73 -11.37 -14.08 -9.22
CA ASP A 73 -9.97 -13.88 -9.58
C ASP A 73 -9.15 -13.45 -8.36
N LYS A 74 -8.22 -14.33 -7.96
CA LYS A 74 -7.32 -14.09 -6.83
C LYS A 74 -6.24 -13.07 -7.16
N HIS A 75 -6.02 -12.70 -8.41
CA HIS A 75 -5.04 -11.69 -8.80
C HIS A 75 -5.64 -10.29 -8.92
N SER A 76 -6.94 -10.15 -8.68
CA SER A 76 -7.63 -8.87 -8.68
C SER A 76 -8.41 -8.67 -7.39
N ILE A 77 -8.39 -7.44 -6.86
CA ILE A 77 -9.23 -7.04 -5.74
C ILE A 77 -9.83 -5.67 -6.05
N VAL A 78 -11.11 -5.51 -5.76
CA VAL A 78 -11.85 -4.28 -6.03
C VAL A 78 -12.47 -3.78 -4.74
N PHE A 79 -12.22 -2.53 -4.41
CA PHE A 79 -12.88 -1.82 -3.31
C PHE A 79 -13.99 -0.94 -3.86
N THR A 80 -15.11 -0.85 -3.15
CA THR A 80 -16.18 0.11 -3.47
C THR A 80 -16.17 1.23 -2.43
N VAL A 81 -15.89 2.45 -2.86
CA VAL A 81 -15.89 3.66 -2.03
C VAL A 81 -17.17 4.44 -2.33
N ASP A 82 -17.90 4.83 -1.30
CA ASP A 82 -19.10 5.65 -1.47
C ASP A 82 -18.76 6.97 -2.16
N LYS A 83 -19.66 7.46 -3.01
CA LYS A 83 -19.42 8.66 -3.81
C LYS A 83 -19.12 9.89 -2.93
N ASP A 84 -19.90 10.09 -1.88
CA ASP A 84 -19.72 11.22 -0.95
C ASP A 84 -18.37 11.14 -0.23
N ALA A 85 -17.96 9.93 0.18
CA ALA A 85 -16.65 9.70 0.79
C ALA A 85 -15.53 9.99 -0.21
N PHE A 86 -15.66 9.52 -1.45
CA PHE A 86 -14.70 9.77 -2.53
C PHE A 86 -14.56 11.26 -2.85
N ASP A 87 -15.67 11.98 -2.95
CA ASP A 87 -15.68 13.41 -3.26
C ASP A 87 -15.02 14.24 -2.14
N ALA A 88 -15.07 13.76 -0.90
CA ALA A 88 -14.39 14.34 0.26
C ALA A 88 -12.89 14.00 0.36
N LEU A 89 -12.37 13.05 -0.43
CA LEU A 89 -10.95 12.72 -0.42
C LEU A 89 -10.10 13.86 -1.00
N GLY A 90 -9.03 14.19 -0.28
CA GLY A 90 -7.99 15.08 -0.79
C GLY A 90 -7.21 14.44 -1.95
N ASN A 91 -6.65 15.26 -2.84
CA ASN A 91 -5.71 14.77 -3.85
C ASN A 91 -4.31 14.54 -3.23
N LEU A 92 -3.50 13.74 -3.92
CA LEU A 92 -2.10 13.40 -3.60
C LEU A 92 -1.92 12.72 -2.23
N GLN A 93 -2.97 12.07 -1.72
CA GLN A 93 -2.94 11.29 -0.49
C GLN A 93 -2.22 9.95 -0.70
N ASP A 94 -1.62 9.38 0.33
CA ASP A 94 -1.03 8.04 0.20
C ASP A 94 -2.12 6.98 0.02
N LEU A 95 -1.92 6.12 -0.99
CA LEU A 95 -2.75 4.98 -1.30
C LEU A 95 -2.06 3.72 -0.78
N VAL A 96 -2.59 3.13 0.28
CA VAL A 96 -1.99 1.97 0.93
C VAL A 96 -2.99 0.83 1.00
N LEU A 97 -2.59 -0.37 0.59
CA LEU A 97 -3.36 -1.58 0.80
C LEU A 97 -2.75 -2.36 1.97
N VAL A 98 -3.58 -2.78 2.92
CA VAL A 98 -3.15 -3.54 4.10
C VAL A 98 -3.87 -4.87 4.13
N TYR A 99 -3.13 -5.96 4.35
CA TYR A 99 -3.65 -7.27 4.67
C TYR A 99 -3.57 -7.51 6.18
N GLY A 100 -4.73 -7.52 6.84
CA GLY A 100 -4.87 -7.64 8.28
C GLY A 100 -6.32 -7.54 8.71
N LEU A 101 -6.57 -7.66 10.01
CA LEU A 101 -7.92 -7.43 10.55
C LEU A 101 -8.26 -5.94 10.45
N PHE A 102 -9.50 -5.64 10.07
CA PHE A 102 -10.02 -4.28 10.00
C PHE A 102 -9.78 -3.52 11.31
N GLU A 103 -10.27 -4.03 12.45
CA GLU A 103 -10.13 -3.38 13.76
C GLU A 103 -8.68 -3.06 14.14
N ALA A 104 -7.72 -3.90 13.73
CA ALA A 104 -6.31 -3.71 14.02
C ALA A 104 -5.63 -2.65 13.13
N ASN A 105 -6.29 -2.25 12.04
CA ASN A 105 -5.75 -1.30 11.06
C ASN A 105 -6.63 -0.05 10.88
N THR A 106 -7.84 -0.02 11.45
CA THR A 106 -8.67 1.18 11.58
C THR A 106 -8.09 2.13 12.62
N GLY A 107 -8.03 3.43 12.29
CA GLY A 107 -7.47 4.46 13.17
C GLY A 107 -5.98 4.74 12.95
N ARG A 108 -5.34 4.09 11.97
CA ARG A 108 -3.95 4.35 11.55
C ARG A 108 -3.93 5.16 10.27
N LYS A 109 -3.09 6.20 10.23
CA LYS A 109 -2.97 7.12 9.09
C LYS A 109 -2.09 6.52 7.99
N SER A 110 -2.37 6.87 6.73
CA SER A 110 -1.66 6.31 5.56
C SER A 110 -0.16 6.63 5.49
N ASP A 111 0.23 7.77 6.05
CA ASP A 111 1.61 8.26 6.08
C ASP A 111 2.49 7.54 7.12
N GLN A 112 1.88 6.85 8.09
CA GLN A 112 2.57 6.12 9.16
C GLN A 112 2.94 4.69 8.75
N SER A 113 3.96 4.54 7.88
CA SER A 113 4.45 3.23 7.38
C SER A 113 4.82 2.21 8.46
N GLY A 114 5.12 2.64 9.68
CA GLY A 114 5.54 1.76 10.77
C GLY A 114 4.39 1.09 11.52
N ASP A 115 3.16 1.58 11.36
CA ASP A 115 2.11 1.29 12.33
C ASP A 115 1.14 0.21 11.89
N TYR A 116 1.15 -0.28 10.65
CA TYR A 116 0.18 -1.31 10.21
C TYR A 116 0.43 -2.68 10.86
N ALA A 117 -0.65 -3.28 11.37
CA ALA A 117 -0.65 -4.62 11.94
C ALA A 117 -0.94 -5.59 10.80
N GLY A 118 0.07 -5.84 9.98
CA GLY A 118 -0.05 -6.74 8.85
C GLY A 118 0.89 -6.41 7.69
N ARG A 119 0.80 -7.26 6.66
CA ARG A 119 1.49 -7.02 5.39
C ARG A 119 0.82 -5.83 4.71
N HIS A 120 1.59 -4.90 4.17
CA HIS A 120 1.04 -3.73 3.50
C HIS A 120 1.86 -3.35 2.26
N TRP A 121 1.20 -2.63 1.36
CA TRP A 121 1.74 -2.20 0.08
C TRP A 121 1.39 -0.73 -0.14
N ARG A 122 2.39 0.14 -0.37
CA ARG A 122 2.15 1.53 -0.76
C ARG A 122 2.01 1.59 -2.27
N VAL A 123 0.78 1.65 -2.75
CA VAL A 123 0.48 1.49 -4.18
C VAL A 123 0.77 2.78 -4.95
N GLY A 124 0.80 3.93 -4.25
CA GLY A 124 1.19 5.20 -4.84
C GLY A 124 0.48 6.36 -4.17
N LYS A 125 0.27 7.43 -4.93
CA LYS A 125 -0.53 8.57 -4.51
C LYS A 125 -1.91 8.52 -5.17
N PHE A 126 -2.95 8.70 -4.38
CA PHE A 126 -4.31 8.88 -4.86
C PHE A 126 -4.46 10.26 -5.51
N ASP A 127 -5.07 10.30 -6.69
CA ASP A 127 -5.54 11.54 -7.32
C ASP A 127 -6.91 11.28 -7.93
N ARG A 128 -7.89 12.14 -7.67
CA ARG A 128 -9.24 12.05 -8.25
C ARG A 128 -9.22 12.12 -9.77
N ASN A 129 -8.19 12.70 -10.38
CA ASN A 129 -8.01 12.71 -11.83
C ASN A 129 -7.76 11.32 -12.45
N MET A 130 -7.49 10.30 -11.63
CA MET A 130 -7.37 8.91 -12.05
C MET A 130 -8.73 8.22 -12.24
N LEU A 131 -9.83 8.88 -11.87
CA LEU A 131 -11.17 8.39 -12.14
C LEU A 131 -11.42 8.44 -13.65
N ASP A 132 -11.62 7.27 -14.24
CA ASP A 132 -12.03 7.13 -15.63
C ASP A 132 -13.36 7.87 -15.84
N LYS A 133 -13.39 8.72 -16.87
CA LYS A 133 -14.55 9.54 -17.24
C LYS A 133 -15.56 8.78 -18.07
#